data_AF-A0A0G1PPS8-F1
#
_entry.id   AF-A0A0G1PPS8-F1
#
_cell.length_a   1.000
_cell.length_b   1.000
_cell.length_c   1.000
_cell.angle_alpha   90.00
_cell.angle_beta   90.00
_cell.angle_gamma   90.00
#
_symmetry.space_group_name_H-M   'P 1'
#
loop_
_entity.id
_entity.type
_entity.pdbx_description
1 polymer ?
#
loop_
_entity_poly.entity_id
_entity_poly.type
_entity_poly.pdbx_seq_one_letter_code
_entity_poly.pdbx_strand_id
1 'polypeptide(L)'
;MGFTPLEGVVMGTRPGDIDAGALIYLAKKLNLSPSELDEFLNQKCGLFGLSGKTNDVRELIALSEKGDENAKLALEIFAYRVQKYIGAYFAALGGLDLLIFTAAIGERSAIIRNLICQGLG
;
A
#
# COMPACT_ATOMS: atom_id res chain seq x y z
N MET A 1 -8.12 -7.78 -1.99
CA MET A 1 -7.50 -9.09 -2.28
C MET A 1 -8.44 -9.84 -3.18
N GLY A 2 -7.89 -10.58 -4.15
CA GLY A 2 -8.64 -11.50 -5.00
C GLY A 2 -8.07 -12.90 -4.87
N PHE A 3 -7.60 -13.48 -5.98
CA PHE A 3 -7.15 -14.88 -6.01
C PHE A 3 -5.95 -15.14 -5.08
N THR A 4 -5.00 -14.20 -5.02
CA THR A 4 -3.89 -14.23 -4.08
C THR A 4 -3.92 -13.02 -3.14
N PRO A 5 -3.16 -13.06 -2.03
CA PRO A 5 -2.98 -11.90 -1.17
C PRO A 5 -2.20 -10.73 -1.79
N LEU A 6 -1.77 -10.81 -3.07
CA LEU A 6 -0.97 -9.79 -3.73
C LEU A 6 -1.83 -8.58 -4.17
N GLU A 7 -3.05 -8.85 -4.64
CA GLU A 7 -3.98 -7.82 -5.12
C GLU A 7 -4.56 -7.01 -3.96
N GLY A 8 -4.77 -5.71 -4.18
CA GLY A 8 -5.35 -4.82 -3.19
C GLY A 8 -4.56 -3.54 -2.97
N VAL A 9 -4.62 -3.10 -1.72
CA VAL A 9 -3.84 -1.96 -1.22
C VAL A 9 -2.35 -2.31 -1.15
N VAL A 10 -1.53 -1.27 -1.16
CA VAL A 10 -0.10 -1.38 -0.81
C VAL A 10 0.02 -1.99 0.58
N MET A 11 0.96 -2.91 0.77
CA MET A 11 1.22 -3.54 2.07
C MET A 11 2.69 -3.35 2.46
N GLY A 12 3.14 -4.03 3.52
CA GLY A 12 4.52 -3.94 3.98
C GLY A 12 5.55 -4.23 2.88
N THR A 13 5.44 -5.39 2.21
CA THR A 13 6.39 -5.84 1.18
C THR A 13 5.73 -6.13 -0.17
N ARG A 14 4.39 -6.00 -0.26
CA ARG A 14 3.60 -6.30 -1.46
C ARG A 14 3.11 -5.01 -2.12
N PRO A 15 3.11 -4.93 -3.46
CA PRO A 15 2.76 -3.72 -4.20
C PRO A 15 1.26 -3.39 -4.14
N GLY A 16 0.39 -4.37 -3.90
CA GLY A 16 -1.03 -4.21 -4.19
C GLY A 16 -1.26 -4.18 -5.70
N ASP A 17 -2.26 -3.43 -6.15
CA ASP A 17 -2.62 -3.37 -7.56
C ASP A 17 -1.54 -2.73 -8.42
N ILE A 18 -1.13 -3.45 -9.45
CA ILE A 18 -0.15 -3.06 -10.45
C ILE A 18 -0.66 -3.41 -11.85
N ASP A 19 -0.28 -2.61 -12.84
CA ASP A 19 -0.55 -2.89 -14.24
C ASP A 19 0.14 -4.20 -14.67
N ALA A 20 -0.62 -5.12 -15.25
CA ALA A 20 -0.09 -6.38 -15.78
C ALA A 20 0.98 -6.18 -16.87
N GLY A 21 0.84 -5.13 -17.70
CA GLY A 21 1.85 -4.74 -18.67
C GLY A 21 3.16 -4.30 -18.01
N ALA A 22 3.09 -3.62 -16.87
CA ALA A 22 4.28 -3.24 -16.09
C ALA A 22 5.01 -4.47 -15.54
N LEU A 23 4.28 -5.52 -15.13
CA LEU A 23 4.88 -6.79 -14.71
C LEU A 23 5.65 -7.47 -15.84
N ILE A 24 5.06 -7.52 -17.04
CA ILE A 24 5.71 -8.09 -18.24
C ILE A 24 6.97 -7.30 -18.58
N TYR A 25 6.89 -5.97 -18.53
CA TYR A 25 8.04 -5.11 -18.78
C TYR A 25 9.15 -5.35 -17.76
N LEU A 26 8.83 -5.39 -16.47
CA LEU A 26 9.77 -5.59 -15.38
C LEU A 26 10.49 -6.94 -15.50
N ALA A 27 9.73 -8.01 -15.75
CA ALA A 27 10.29 -9.36 -15.93
C ALA A 27 11.30 -9.40 -17.07
N LYS A 28 10.98 -8.79 -18.23
CA LYS A 28 11.88 -8.71 -19.37
C LYS A 28 13.10 -7.84 -19.08
N LYS A 29 12.90 -6.68 -18.44
CA LYS A 29 13.96 -5.71 -18.19
C LYS A 29 15.00 -6.22 -17.20
N LEU A 30 14.56 -6.96 -16.19
CA LEU A 30 15.40 -7.53 -15.14
C LEU A 30 15.78 -9.01 -15.40
N ASN A 31 15.31 -9.58 -16.51
CA ASN A 31 15.50 -10.99 -16.88
C ASN A 31 15.07 -11.96 -15.77
N LEU A 32 13.91 -11.71 -15.17
CA LEU A 32 13.34 -12.54 -14.09
C LEU A 32 12.50 -13.67 -14.67
N SER A 33 12.68 -14.87 -14.12
CA SER A 33 11.73 -15.98 -14.26
C SER A 33 10.40 -15.67 -13.55
N PRO A 34 9.31 -16.39 -13.87
CA PRO A 34 8.04 -16.23 -13.16
C PRO A 34 8.15 -16.40 -11.63
N SER A 35 8.98 -17.34 -11.16
CA SER A 35 9.21 -17.55 -9.72
C SER A 35 9.97 -16.39 -9.08
N GLU A 36 10.99 -15.85 -9.76
CA GLU A 36 11.74 -14.71 -9.23
C GLU A 36 10.91 -13.44 -9.23
N LEU A 37 10.01 -13.27 -10.22
CA LEU A 37 9.06 -12.17 -10.22
C LEU A 37 8.07 -12.29 -9.06
N ASP A 38 7.53 -13.48 -8.80
CA ASP A 38 6.63 -13.71 -7.67
C ASP A 38 7.30 -13.41 -6.33
N GLU A 39 8.54 -13.89 -6.12
CA GLU A 39 9.32 -13.58 -4.93
C GLU A 39 9.58 -12.07 -4.80
N PHE A 40 9.96 -11.42 -5.91
CA PHE A 40 10.18 -9.97 -5.94
C PHE A 40 8.93 -9.21 -5.49
N LEU A 41 7.77 -9.54 -6.05
CA LEU A 41 6.50 -8.86 -5.73
C LEU A 41 6.02 -9.12 -4.30
N ASN A 42 6.35 -10.28 -3.72
CA ASN A 42 5.95 -10.59 -2.34
C ASN A 42 6.90 -10.03 -1.28
N GLN A 43 8.17 -9.81 -1.60
CA GLN A 43 9.21 -9.53 -0.60
C GLN A 43 9.87 -8.15 -0.76
N LYS A 44 9.89 -7.56 -1.96
CA LYS A 44 10.73 -6.39 -2.27
C LYS A 44 9.94 -5.15 -2.71
N CYS A 45 8.63 -5.15 -2.53
CA CYS A 45 7.73 -4.07 -2.97
C CYS A 45 7.05 -3.39 -1.77
N GLY A 46 5.90 -2.76 -2.01
CA GLY A 46 5.08 -2.15 -0.96
C GLY A 46 5.78 -0.98 -0.25
N LEU A 47 5.48 -0.82 1.05
CA LEU A 47 6.10 0.18 1.91
C LEU A 47 7.63 0.06 1.95
N PHE A 48 8.16 -1.17 1.96
CA PHE A 48 9.60 -1.42 1.89
C PHE A 48 10.20 -0.88 0.58
N GLY A 49 9.60 -1.25 -0.56
CA GLY A 49 10.08 -0.81 -1.87
C GLY A 49 9.94 0.70 -2.10
N LEU A 50 8.88 1.32 -1.59
CA LEU A 50 8.63 2.76 -1.72
C LEU A 50 9.55 3.59 -0.82
N SER A 51 9.73 3.17 0.43
CA SER A 51 10.61 3.89 1.37
C SER A 51 12.09 3.62 1.12
N GLY A 52 12.42 2.46 0.53
CA GLY A 52 13.78 1.97 0.38
C GLY A 52 14.47 1.62 1.71
N LYS A 53 13.71 1.53 2.82
CA LYS A 53 14.27 1.38 4.18
C LYS A 53 13.57 0.30 4.99
N THR A 54 12.27 0.43 5.20
CA THR A 54 11.52 -0.38 6.17
C THR A 54 10.07 -0.55 5.72
N ASN A 55 9.44 -1.63 6.16
CA ASN A 55 8.00 -1.85 6.02
C ASN A 55 7.23 -1.55 7.31
N ASP A 56 7.90 -1.17 8.40
CA ASP A 56 7.25 -0.83 9.67
C ASP A 56 6.70 0.60 9.61
N VAL A 57 5.38 0.72 9.65
CA VAL A 57 4.67 2.01 9.62
C VAL A 57 5.11 2.95 10.74
N ARG A 58 5.47 2.44 11.93
CA ARG A 58 5.91 3.28 13.07
C ARG A 58 7.25 3.92 12.76
N GLU A 59 8.15 3.16 12.17
CA GLU A 59 9.46 3.67 11.76
C GLU A 59 9.33 4.65 10.60
N LEU A 60 8.46 4.37 9.63
CA LEU A 60 8.17 5.31 8.53
C LEU A 60 7.60 6.65 9.02
N ILE A 61 6.71 6.63 10.01
CA ILE A 61 6.19 7.86 10.62
C ILE A 61 7.34 8.65 11.26
N ALA A 62 8.18 8.00 12.07
CA ALA A 62 9.31 8.66 12.72
C ALA A 62 10.35 9.20 11.72
N LEU A 63 10.54 8.52 10.58
CA LEU A 63 11.40 9.00 9.50
C LEU A 63 10.77 10.19 8.76
N SER A 64 9.48 10.12 8.47
CA SER A 64 8.73 11.22 7.84
C SER A 64 8.78 12.48 8.70
N GLU A 65 8.63 12.36 10.02
CA GLU A 65 8.72 13.49 10.96
C GLU A 65 10.13 14.11 11.00
N LYS A 66 11.16 13.32 10.65
CA LYS A 66 12.56 13.78 10.51
C LYS A 66 12.89 14.33 9.12
N GLY A 67 11.90 14.47 8.23
CA GLY A 67 12.07 15.01 6.88
C GLY A 67 12.49 13.98 5.82
N ASP A 68 12.25 12.70 6.07
CA ASP A 68 12.45 11.67 5.04
C ASP A 68 11.29 11.67 4.02
N GLU A 69 11.56 12.22 2.84
CA GLU A 69 10.57 12.33 1.78
C GLU A 69 10.11 10.98 1.22
N ASN A 70 10.96 9.95 1.21
CA ASN A 70 10.56 8.62 0.74
C ASN A 70 9.66 7.91 1.75
N ALA A 71 9.95 8.07 3.04
CA ALA A 71 9.08 7.55 4.09
C ALA A 71 7.70 8.23 4.06
N LYS A 72 7.69 9.56 3.93
CA LYS A 72 6.46 10.33 3.75
C LYS A 72 5.66 9.86 2.53
N LEU A 73 6.31 9.79 1.37
CA LEU A 73 5.68 9.33 0.12
C LEU A 73 5.11 7.91 0.26
N ALA A 74 5.82 7.00 0.92
CA ALA A 74 5.34 5.63 1.14
C ALA A 74 4.03 5.61 1.97
N LEU A 75 3.96 6.43 3.02
CA LEU A 75 2.76 6.55 3.85
C LEU A 75 1.58 7.19 3.08
N GLU A 76 1.86 8.24 2.29
CA GLU A 76 0.86 8.92 1.46
C GLU A 76 0.30 7.99 0.38
N ILE A 77 1.16 7.23 -0.32
CA ILE A 77 0.72 6.23 -1.32
C ILE A 77 -0.11 5.14 -0.65
N PHE A 78 0.31 4.65 0.53
CA PHE A 78 -0.47 3.67 1.28
C PHE A 78 -1.86 4.19 1.61
N ALA A 79 -1.95 5.39 2.19
CA ALA A 79 -3.22 6.01 2.54
C ALA A 79 -4.11 6.25 1.31
N TYR A 80 -3.55 6.80 0.25
CA TYR A 80 -4.25 7.03 -1.03
C TYR A 80 -4.82 5.73 -1.62
N ARG A 81 -4.06 4.64 -1.58
CA ARG A 81 -4.54 3.33 -2.08
C ARG A 81 -5.69 2.81 -1.25
N VAL A 82 -5.63 2.91 0.08
CA VAL A 82 -6.76 2.54 0.95
C VAL A 82 -7.98 3.43 0.67
N GLN A 83 -7.79 4.74 0.51
CA GLN A 83 -8.85 5.69 0.18
C GLN A 83 -9.55 5.34 -1.14
N LYS A 84 -8.80 4.99 -2.20
CA LYS A 84 -9.39 4.52 -3.47
C LYS A 84 -10.28 3.29 -3.26
N TYR A 85 -9.83 2.34 -2.45
CA TYR A 85 -10.60 1.13 -2.14
C TYR A 85 -11.88 1.45 -1.36
N ILE A 86 -11.80 2.35 -0.38
CA ILE A 86 -12.98 2.83 0.34
C ILE A 86 -13.96 3.49 -0.64
N GLY A 87 -13.49 4.38 -1.52
CA GLY A 87 -14.34 5.03 -2.53
C GLY A 87 -14.98 4.07 -3.52
N ALA A 88 -14.25 3.04 -3.96
CA ALA A 88 -14.80 1.99 -4.82
C ALA A 88 -15.94 1.24 -4.14
N TYR A 89 -15.78 0.86 -2.86
CA TYR A 89 -16.84 0.19 -2.11
C TYR A 89 -17.98 1.12 -1.71
N PHE A 90 -17.70 2.40 -1.41
CA PHE A 90 -18.74 3.40 -1.21
C PHE A 90 -19.68 3.46 -2.42
N ALA A 91 -19.12 3.55 -3.62
CA ALA A 91 -19.91 3.59 -4.85
C ALA A 91 -20.66 2.26 -5.11
N ALA A 92 -20.01 1.12 -4.88
CA ALA A 92 -20.61 -0.19 -5.10
C ALA A 92 -21.75 -0.52 -4.10
N LEU A 93 -21.67 0.00 -2.88
CA LEU A 93 -22.66 -0.20 -1.82
C LEU A 93 -23.77 0.86 -1.81
N GLY A 94 -23.62 1.94 -2.58
CA GLY A 94 -24.61 3.04 -2.65
C GLY A 94 -24.52 4.01 -1.47
N GLY A 95 -23.40 4.04 -0.75
CA GLY A 95 -23.20 4.89 0.44
C GLY A 95 -22.30 4.23 1.47
N LEU A 96 -22.15 4.90 2.62
CA LEU A 96 -21.35 4.43 3.75
C LEU A 96 -21.94 4.94 5.06
N ASP A 97 -22.44 4.04 5.91
CA ASP A 97 -22.91 4.38 7.26
C ASP A 97 -21.76 4.39 8.28
N LEU A 98 -20.81 3.47 8.14
CA LEU A 98 -19.72 3.28 9.09
C LEU A 98 -18.46 2.74 8.42
N LEU A 99 -17.32 3.38 8.70
CA LEU A 99 -15.99 2.89 8.34
C LEU A 99 -15.28 2.34 9.58
N ILE A 100 -14.91 1.07 9.55
CA ILE A 100 -14.21 0.40 10.67
C ILE A 100 -12.75 0.18 10.31
N PHE A 101 -11.85 0.67 11.15
CA PHE A 101 -10.43 0.34 11.11
C PHE A 101 -10.11 -0.76 12.13
N THR A 102 -9.41 -1.80 11.70
CA THR A 102 -9.03 -2.95 12.53
C THR A 102 -7.60 -3.40 12.25
N ALA A 103 -7.12 -4.40 12.98
CA ALA A 103 -5.77 -4.95 12.96
C ALA A 103 -4.70 -3.93 13.34
N ALA A 104 -3.43 -4.36 13.35
CA ALA A 104 -2.34 -3.60 13.95
C ALA A 104 -2.25 -2.14 13.47
N ILE A 105 -2.22 -1.88 12.16
CA ILE A 105 -2.13 -0.51 11.62
C ILE A 105 -3.42 0.26 11.89
N GLY A 106 -4.58 -0.33 11.61
CA GLY A 106 -5.88 0.33 11.74
C GLY A 106 -6.22 0.69 13.19
N GLU A 107 -5.89 -0.18 14.15
CA GLU A 107 -6.14 0.05 15.58
C GLU A 107 -5.14 1.02 16.19
N ARG A 108 -3.85 0.87 15.87
CA ARG A 108 -2.76 1.52 16.63
C ARG A 108 -2.23 2.81 16.02
N SER A 109 -2.59 3.14 14.77
CA SER A 109 -2.06 4.34 14.11
C SER A 109 -3.14 5.37 13.79
N ALA A 110 -3.32 6.34 14.69
CA ALA A 110 -4.21 7.47 14.45
C ALA A 110 -3.76 8.33 13.27
N ILE A 111 -2.45 8.48 13.07
CA ILE A 111 -1.87 9.24 11.94
C ILE A 111 -2.30 8.63 10.61
N ILE A 112 -2.23 7.30 10.48
CA ILE A 112 -2.62 6.61 9.24
C ILE A 112 -4.13 6.68 9.02
N ARG A 113 -4.94 6.50 10.08
CA ARG A 113 -6.39 6.71 9.95
C ARG A 113 -6.72 8.13 9.48
N ASN A 114 -6.04 9.13 10.03
CA ASN A 114 -6.22 10.51 9.61
C ASN A 114 -5.84 10.71 8.13
N LEU A 115 -4.67 10.23 7.71
CA LEU A 115 -4.23 10.29 6.31
C LEU A 115 -5.21 9.60 5.35
N ILE A 116 -5.79 8.46 5.73
CA ILE A 116 -6.78 7.76 4.90
C ILE A 116 -8.09 8.55 4.81
N CYS A 117 -8.53 9.16 5.92
CA CYS A 117 -9.76 9.94 5.95
C CYS A 117 -9.62 11.32 5.30
N GLN A 118 -8.39 11.80 5.06
CA GLN A 118 -8.16 13.05 4.35
C GLN A 118 -8.69 12.94 2.90
N GLY A 119 -9.78 13.66 2.62
CA GLY A 119 -10.44 13.66 1.32
C GLY A 119 -11.57 12.63 1.17
N LEU A 120 -12.06 12.03 2.27
CA LEU A 120 -13.28 11.21 2.25
C LEU A 120 -14.59 12.02 2.40
N GLY A 121 -14.52 13.36 2.44
CA GLY A 121 -15.69 14.24 2.54
C GLY A 121 -16.05 14.60 3.98
#